data_AF-A0A2W0B0W4-F1
#
_entry.id   AF-A0A2W0B0W4-F1
#
_cell.length_a   1.000
_cell.length_b   1.000
_cell.length_c   1.000
_cell.angle_alpha   90.00
_cell.angle_beta   90.00
_cell.angle_gamma   90.00
#
_symmetry.space_group_name_H-M   'P 1'
#
loop_
_entity.id
_entity.type
_entity.pdbx_description
1 polymer ?
#
loop_
_entity_poly.entity_id
_entity_poly.type
_entity_poly.pdbx_seq_one_letter_code
_entity_poly.pdbx_strand_id
1 'polypeptide(L)' 'DSLDHASRLANYGSKMGIDATRKWSTEGFSRPWPDEITMDAAIKAVVDKKWKSLGIE' A
#
# COMPACT_ATOMS: atom_id res chain seq x y z
N ASP A 1 24.97 8.36 5.29
CA ASP A 1 24.54 9.71 4.90
C ASP A 1 25.74 10.60 4.55
N SER A 2 26.83 10.02 4.02
CA SER A 2 28.02 10.77 3.61
C SER A 2 27.97 11.20 2.15
N LEU A 3 27.12 10.54 1.36
CA LEU A 3 26.96 10.74 -0.07
C LEU A 3 25.56 11.27 -0.44
N ASP A 4 24.72 11.56 0.54
CA ASP A 4 23.39 12.12 0.29
C ASP A 4 23.50 13.64 0.10
N HIS A 5 23.18 14.10 -1.10
CA HIS A 5 23.24 15.50 -1.49
C HIS A 5 21.97 16.27 -1.09
N ALA A 6 20.91 15.55 -0.71
CA ALA A 6 19.69 16.15 -0.19
C ALA A 6 19.79 16.48 1.32
N SER A 7 20.77 15.90 2.01
CA SER A 7 21.07 16.20 3.41
C SER A 7 21.66 17.61 3.57
N ARG A 8 21.21 18.34 4.61
CA ARG A 8 21.65 19.73 4.85
C ARG A 8 23.13 19.84 5.19
N LEU A 9 23.70 18.80 5.79
CA LEU A 9 25.11 18.67 6.14
C LEU A 9 25.55 17.21 5.93
N ALA A 10 26.84 16.99 5.71
CA ALA A 10 27.39 15.65 5.58
C ALA A 10 27.16 14.83 6.86
N ASN A 11 26.73 13.57 6.69
CA ASN A 11 26.38 12.65 7.77
C ASN A 11 25.26 13.13 8.70
N TYR A 12 24.45 14.10 8.26
CA TYR A 12 23.36 14.66 9.05
C TYR A 12 22.10 14.83 8.22
N GLY A 13 21.11 14.01 8.55
CA GLY A 13 19.84 13.96 7.85
C GLY A 13 18.73 13.50 8.78
N SER A 14 17.49 13.65 8.30
CA SER A 14 16.31 13.14 9.00
C SER A 14 15.93 11.76 8.48
N LYS A 15 14.98 11.13 9.16
CA LYS A 15 14.30 9.93 8.68
C LYS A 15 12.80 10.20 8.77
N MET A 16 12.07 9.79 7.75
CA MET A 16 10.62 9.89 7.73
C MET A 16 10.02 8.51 8.01
N GLY A 17 9.20 8.43 9.06
CA GLY A 17 8.31 7.29 9.27
C GLY A 17 6.94 7.63 8.71
N ILE A 18 6.42 6.79 7.82
CA ILE A 18 5.05 6.90 7.32
C ILE A 18 4.30 5.68 7.83
N ASP A 19 3.27 5.90 8.64
CA ASP A 19 2.37 4.85 9.08
C ASP A 19 1.10 4.87 8.22
N ALA A 20 1.10 3.98 7.22
CA ALA A 20 0.00 3.79 6.28
C ALA A 20 -0.90 2.59 6.67
N THR A 21 -0.88 2.16 7.93
CA THR A 21 -1.71 1.04 8.40
C THR A 21 -3.17 1.45 8.65
N ARG A 22 -4.09 0.48 8.60
CA ARG A 22 -5.49 0.67 9.01
C ARG A 22 -5.52 1.07 10.48
N LYS A 23 -6.15 2.21 10.77
CA LYS A 23 -6.19 2.76 12.13
C LYS A 23 -7.22 2.09 13.02
N TRP A 24 -6.83 1.88 14.28
CA TRP A 24 -7.67 1.30 15.31
C TRP A 24 -8.28 2.38 16.20
N SER A 25 -9.38 2.05 16.87
CA SER A 25 -10.03 2.94 17.84
C SER A 25 -9.10 3.29 19.01
N THR A 26 -8.21 2.37 19.39
CA THR A 26 -7.19 2.56 20.44
C THR A 26 -6.14 3.61 20.08
N GLU A 27 -5.98 3.95 18.79
CA GLU A 27 -5.10 5.03 18.33
C GLU A 27 -5.80 6.42 18.36
N GLY A 28 -7.02 6.50 18.91
CA GLY A 28 -7.81 7.73 18.98
C GLY A 28 -8.67 8.01 17.75
N PHE A 29 -8.76 7.05 16.81
CA PHE A 29 -9.59 7.17 15.61
C PHE A 29 -11.02 6.69 15.89
N SER A 30 -11.95 7.63 16.05
CA SER A 30 -13.37 7.32 16.34
C SER A 30 -14.22 7.06 15.09
N ARG A 31 -13.72 7.41 13.90
CA ARG A 31 -14.43 7.18 12.64
C ARG A 31 -14.27 5.71 12.20
N PRO A 32 -15.33 5.08 11.66
CA PRO A 32 -15.19 3.75 11.09
C PRO A 32 -14.21 3.81 9.91
N TRP A 33 -13.23 2.92 9.92
CA TRP A 33 -12.34 2.74 8.79
C TRP A 33 -13.07 1.95 7.70
N PRO A 34 -13.04 2.39 6.43
CA PRO A 34 -13.72 1.68 5.36
C PRO A 34 -13.12 0.29 5.15
N ASP A 35 -13.94 -0.65 4.71
CA ASP A 35 -13.43 -1.97 4.34
C ASP A 35 -12.76 -1.94 2.97
N GLU A 36 -11.80 -2.85 2.79
CA GLU A 36 -11.10 -3.01 1.53
C GLU A 36 -12.07 -3.54 0.46
N ILE A 37 -12.00 -2.97 -0.74
CA ILE A 37 -12.74 -3.50 -1.88
C ILE A 37 -12.02 -4.76 -2.36
N THR A 38 -12.65 -5.91 -2.15
CA THR A 38 -12.12 -7.21 -2.59
C THR A 38 -12.93 -7.76 -3.76
N MET A 39 -12.26 -8.44 -4.70
CA MET A 39 -12.96 -9.18 -5.75
C MET A 39 -13.55 -10.48 -5.20
N ASP A 40 -14.72 -10.87 -5.72
CA ASP A 40 -15.26 -12.20 -5.48
C ASP A 40 -14.32 -13.28 -6.05
N ALA A 41 -13.99 -14.29 -5.23
CA ALA A 41 -13.02 -15.32 -5.58
C ALA A 41 -13.49 -16.21 -6.75
N ALA A 42 -14.79 -16.47 -6.86
CA ALA A 42 -15.32 -17.27 -7.96
C ALA A 42 -15.25 -16.49 -9.27
N ILE A 43 -15.57 -15.20 -9.26
CA ILE A 43 -15.43 -14.33 -10.44
C ILE A 43 -13.97 -14.21 -10.86
N LYS A 44 -13.05 -14.00 -9.92
CA LYS A 44 -11.61 -13.95 -10.22
C LYS A 44 -11.15 -15.22 -10.93
N ALA A 45 -11.52 -16.40 -10.42
CA ALA A 45 -11.16 -17.68 -11.03
C ALA A 45 -11.76 -17.87 -12.44
N VAL A 46 -12.94 -17.32 -12.71
CA VAL A 46 -13.54 -17.34 -14.06
C VAL A 46 -12.75 -16.48 -15.04
N VAL A 47 -12.35 -15.28 -14.62
CA VAL A 47 -11.57 -14.35 -15.46
C VAL A 47 -10.18 -14.91 -15.72
N ASP A 48 -9.51 -15.44 -14.69
CA ASP A 48 -8.18 -16.04 -14.81
C ASP A 48 -8.16 -17.19 -15.83
N LYS A 49 -9.21 -18.02 -15.88
CA LYS A 49 -9.36 -19.09 -16.89
C LYS A 49 -9.56 -18.55 -18.31
N LYS A 50 -10.25 -17.42 -18.45
CA LYS A 50 -10.55 -16.80 -19.75
C LYS A 50 -9.38 -15.98 -20.30
N TRP A 51 -8.46 -15.53 -19.44
CA TRP A 51 -7.38 -14.60 -19.78
C TRP A 51 -6.62 -14.99 -21.06
N LYS A 52 -6.15 -16.24 -21.15
CA LYS A 52 -5.45 -16.78 -22.34
C LYS A 52 -6.31 -16.79 -23.60
N SER A 53 -7.58 -17.15 -23.46
CA SER A 53 -8.52 -17.20 -24.60
C SER A 53 -8.88 -15.81 -25.15
N LEU A 54 -8.67 -14.77 -24.35
CA LEU A 54 -8.89 -13.38 -24.73
C LEU A 54 -7.68 -12.75 -25.42
N GLY A 55 -6.54 -13.46 -25.52
CA GLY A 55 -5.33 -12.96 -26.17
C GLY A 55 -4.67 -11.79 -25.45
N ILE A 56 -4.87 -11.68 -24.13
CA ILE A 56 -4.27 -10.65 -23.29
C ILE A 56 -3.08 -11.28 -22.56
N GLU A 57 -1.87 -11.02 -23.03
CA GLU A 57 -0.60 -11.38 -22.38
C GLU A 57 0.33 -10.16 -22.31
#